data_AF-A0A6A8ARN7-F1
#
_entry.id   AF-A0A6A8ARN7-F1
#
_cell.length_a   1.000
_cell.length_b   1.000
_cell.length_c   1.000
_cell.angle_alpha   90.00
_cell.angle_beta   90.00
_cell.angle_gamma   90.00
#
_symmetry.space_group_name_H-M   'P 1'
#
loop_
_entity.id
_entity.type
_entity.pdbx_description
1 polymer ?
#
loop_
_entity_poly.entity_id
_entity_poly.type
_entity_poly.pdbx_seq_one_letter_code
_entity_poly.pdbx_strand_id
1 'polypeptide(L)'
;MIWIYCKTVDDPKKVGEFICKANTSQEKDERRSWVIQDENESGTYTIGVACRDSTAAMVYRIGHSVVVIEVDANCAPNVIEPLIEKYGFDNVKWLLVN
;
A
#
# COMPACT_ATOMS: atom_id res chain seq x y z
N MET A 1 10.30 -7.96 5.67
CA MET A 1 9.02 -7.24 5.48
C MET A 1 9.23 -5.80 5.92
N ILE A 2 8.58 -4.82 5.28
CA ILE A 2 8.73 -3.40 5.63
C ILE A 2 7.39 -2.89 6.15
N TRP A 3 7.43 -2.12 7.24
CA TRP A 3 6.25 -1.52 7.85
C TRP A 3 6.28 -0.04 7.55
N ILE A 4 5.23 0.49 6.92
CA ILE A 4 5.10 1.91 6.59
C ILE A 4 3.98 2.50 7.43
N TYR A 5 4.29 3.60 8.12
CA TYR A 5 3.34 4.44 8.83
C TYR A 5 3.13 5.70 8.00
N CYS A 6 1.91 5.89 7.51
CA CYS A 6 1.49 7.06 6.77
C CYS A 6 0.51 7.88 7.61
N LYS A 7 0.90 9.09 8.02
CA LYS A 7 0.02 10.02 8.73
C LYS A 7 -0.98 10.63 7.73
N THR A 8 -2.21 10.17 7.77
CA THR A 8 -3.30 10.62 6.91
C THR A 8 -4.66 10.37 7.55
N VAL A 9 -5.63 11.23 7.22
CA VAL A 9 -7.05 11.01 7.58
C VAL A 9 -7.79 10.18 6.53
N ASP A 10 -7.14 9.90 5.40
CA ASP A 10 -7.70 9.07 4.33
C ASP A 10 -8.02 7.67 4.85
N ASP A 11 -9.16 7.16 4.40
CA ASP A 11 -9.59 5.80 4.69
C ASP A 11 -8.57 4.79 4.13
N PRO A 12 -8.26 3.70 4.87
CA PRO A 12 -7.34 2.66 4.39
C PRO A 12 -7.66 2.15 2.98
N LYS A 13 -8.95 2.06 2.62
CA LYS A 13 -9.39 1.70 1.27
C LYS A 13 -8.87 2.68 0.23
N LYS A 14 -9.04 3.98 0.47
CA LYS A 14 -8.58 5.04 -0.45
C LYS A 14 -7.06 5.06 -0.58
N VAL A 15 -6.34 4.74 0.49
CA VAL A 15 -4.88 4.59 0.45
C VAL A 15 -4.49 3.40 -0.42
N GLY A 16 -5.14 2.24 -0.23
CA GLY A 16 -4.91 1.06 -1.04
C GLY A 16 -5.24 1.27 -2.53
N GLU A 17 -6.38 1.87 -2.83
CA GLU A 17 -6.79 2.21 -4.20
C GLU A 17 -5.78 3.14 -4.87
N PHE A 18 -5.26 4.12 -4.11
CA PHE A 18 -4.24 5.03 -4.60
C PHE A 18 -2.93 4.30 -4.92
N ILE A 19 -2.46 3.41 -4.05
CA ILE A 19 -1.27 2.57 -4.29
C ILE A 19 -1.47 1.71 -5.53
N CYS A 20 -2.61 1.03 -5.66
CA CYS A 20 -2.93 0.21 -6.83
C CYS A 20 -2.91 1.04 -8.12
N LYS A 21 -3.52 2.23 -8.10
CA LYS A 21 -3.55 3.14 -9.25
C LYS A 21 -2.16 3.64 -9.63
N ALA A 22 -1.32 4.00 -8.66
CA ALA A 22 0.05 4.44 -8.92
C ALA A 22 0.91 3.34 -9.56
N ASN A 23 0.60 2.08 -9.27
CA ASN A 23 1.30 0.91 -9.81
C ASN A 23 0.66 0.30 -11.06
N THR A 24 -0.44 0.88 -11.57
CA THR A 24 -1.11 0.42 -12.78
C THR A 24 -0.82 1.39 -13.92
N SER A 25 0.04 0.98 -14.85
CA SER A 25 0.36 1.76 -16.07
C SER A 25 -0.64 1.45 -17.19
N GLN A 26 -1.02 2.47 -17.98
CA GLN A 26 -1.82 2.29 -19.20
C GLN A 26 -1.10 1.51 -20.31
N GLU A 27 0.22 1.31 -20.25
CA GLU A 27 1.02 0.71 -21.33
C GLU A 27 1.74 -0.60 -20.96
N LYS A 28 1.59 -1.14 -19.75
CA LYS A 28 2.33 -2.34 -19.34
C LYS A 28 1.40 -3.41 -18.78
N ASP A 29 1.18 -4.41 -19.64
CA ASP A 29 0.91 -5.83 -19.32
C ASP A 29 0.02 -6.03 -18.09
N GLU A 30 -1.28 -6.28 -18.32
CA GLU A 30 -2.30 -6.54 -17.27
C GLU A 30 -1.83 -7.52 -16.18
N ARG A 31 -0.89 -8.40 -16.53
CA ARG A 31 -0.19 -9.31 -15.62
C ARG A 31 0.48 -8.61 -14.44
N ARG A 32 0.91 -7.34 -14.56
CA ARG A 32 1.58 -6.59 -13.47
C ARG A 32 0.68 -5.63 -12.73
N SER A 33 -0.62 -5.67 -12.94
CA SER A 33 -1.58 -4.82 -12.25
C SER A 33 -1.67 -5.16 -10.75
N TRP A 34 -1.84 -4.12 -9.93
CA TRP A 34 -2.02 -4.23 -8.49
C TRP A 34 -3.50 -4.06 -8.18
N VAL A 35 -4.07 -4.98 -7.40
CA VAL A 35 -5.51 -5.01 -7.11
C VAL A 35 -5.75 -5.20 -5.62
N ILE A 36 -6.84 -4.63 -5.12
CA ILE A 36 -7.34 -4.94 -3.77
C ILE A 36 -8.03 -6.30 -3.87
N GLN A 37 -7.53 -7.28 -3.12
CA GLN A 37 -8.02 -8.66 -3.14
C GLN A 37 -9.14 -8.89 -2.14
N ASP A 38 -8.95 -8.46 -0.89
CA ASP A 38 -9.90 -8.70 0.21
C ASP A 38 -10.07 -7.46 1.08
N GLU A 39 -11.33 -7.22 1.46
CA GLU A 39 -11.72 -6.34 2.55
C GLU A 39 -12.14 -7.24 3.72
N ASN A 40 -11.27 -7.38 4.72
CA ASN A 40 -11.62 -8.12 5.93
C ASN A 40 -12.57 -7.27 6.80
N GLU A 41 -13.45 -7.93 7.57
CA GLU A 41 -14.42 -7.28 8.49
C GLU A 41 -13.75 -6.30 9.48
N SER A 42 -12.43 -6.42 9.68
CA SER A 42 -11.62 -5.55 10.54
C SER A 42 -11.14 -4.24 9.88
N GLY A 43 -11.59 -3.90 8.67
CA GLY A 43 -11.15 -2.70 7.95
C GLY A 43 -9.69 -2.78 7.48
N THR A 44 -9.24 -4.01 7.17
CA THR A 44 -7.93 -4.29 6.61
C THR A 44 -8.08 -4.63 5.13
N TYR A 45 -7.26 -4.01 4.28
CA TYR A 45 -7.30 -4.16 2.84
C TYR A 45 -6.03 -4.81 2.33
N THR A 46 -6.16 -5.95 1.68
CA THR A 46 -5.03 -6.69 1.11
C THR A 46 -4.82 -6.29 -0.34
N ILE A 47 -3.59 -5.94 -0.70
CA ILE A 47 -3.16 -5.60 -2.06
C ILE A 47 -2.34 -6.76 -2.61
N GLY A 48 -2.81 -7.34 -3.72
CA GLY A 48 -2.12 -8.39 -4.45
C GLY A 48 -1.53 -7.91 -5.77
N VAL A 49 -0.53 -8.65 -6.26
CA VAL A 49 0.05 -8.46 -7.60
C VAL A 49 -0.43 -9.57 -8.52
N ALA A 50 -1.14 -9.23 -9.59
CA ALA A 50 -1.82 -10.19 -10.46
C ALA A 50 -0.91 -11.30 -11.04
N CYS A 51 0.39 -11.03 -11.24
CA CYS A 51 1.33 -12.01 -11.82
C CYS A 51 1.78 -13.11 -10.83
N ARG A 52 1.70 -12.86 -9.52
CA ARG A 52 2.44 -13.66 -8.52
C ARG A 52 1.56 -14.37 -7.49
N ASP A 53 0.24 -14.13 -7.53
CA ASP A 53 -0.71 -14.64 -6.53
C ASP A 53 -0.19 -14.42 -5.09
N SER A 54 0.48 -13.27 -4.89
CA SER A 54 1.21 -12.93 -3.69
C SER A 54 0.71 -11.60 -3.15
N THR A 55 0.52 -11.52 -1.83
CA THR A 55 0.24 -10.28 -1.12
C THR A 55 1.46 -9.35 -1.22
N ALA A 56 1.29 -8.21 -1.89
CA ALA A 56 2.31 -7.16 -1.91
C ALA A 56 2.20 -6.27 -0.70
N ALA A 57 0.99 -5.92 -0.26
CA ALA A 57 0.79 -5.10 0.91
C ALA A 57 -0.52 -5.37 1.67
N MET A 58 -0.56 -5.04 2.96
CA MET A 58 -1.78 -4.97 3.76
C MET A 58 -1.93 -3.57 4.33
N VAL A 59 -3.08 -2.94 4.13
CA VAL A 59 -3.36 -1.55 4.52
C VAL A 59 -4.45 -1.53 5.59
N TYR A 60 -4.17 -0.93 6.75
CA TYR A 60 -5.15 -0.81 7.83
C TYR A 60 -4.93 0.47 8.67
N ARG A 61 -5.92 0.83 9.47
CA ARG A 61 -5.89 2.05 10.29
C ARG A 61 -5.40 1.76 11.71
N ILE A 62 -4.51 2.62 12.22
CA ILE A 62 -4.18 2.72 13.65
C ILE A 62 -4.54 4.11 14.15
N GLY A 63 -5.45 4.18 15.12
CA GLY A 63 -5.95 5.46 15.65
C GLY A 63 -6.71 6.26 14.59
N HIS A 64 -6.69 7.58 14.71
CA HIS A 64 -7.55 8.45 13.87
C HIS A 64 -6.87 8.98 12.60
N SER A 65 -5.55 8.92 12.52
CA SER A 65 -4.80 9.64 11.46
C SER A 65 -3.58 8.87 10.96
N VAL A 66 -3.48 7.58 11.23
CA VAL A 66 -2.34 6.78 10.78
C VAL A 66 -2.85 5.55 10.05
N VAL A 67 -2.32 5.35 8.86
CA VAL A 67 -2.49 4.13 8.07
C VAL A 67 -1.18 3.36 8.13
N VAL A 68 -1.28 2.08 8.46
CA VAL A 68 -0.16 1.15 8.47
C VAL A 68 -0.23 0.28 7.23
N ILE A 69 0.94 0.09 6.61
CA ILE A 69 1.10 -0.71 5.42
C ILE A 69 2.24 -1.70 5.65
N GLU A 70 1.91 -2.97 5.72
CA GLU A 70 2.88 -4.06 5.73
C GLU A 70 3.17 -4.42 4.28
N VAL A 71 4.41 -4.31 3.82
CA VAL A 71 4.78 -4.50 2.41
C VAL A 71 5.93 -5.49 2.27
N ASP A 72 5.88 -6.33 1.24
CA ASP A 72 7.04 -7.14 0.83
C ASP A 72 8.23 -6.22 0.48
N ALA A 73 9.44 -6.61 0.88
CA ALA A 73 10.61 -5.75 0.73
C ALA A 73 10.91 -5.40 -0.74
N ASN A 74 10.63 -6.32 -1.68
CA ASN A 74 10.83 -6.10 -3.11
C ASN A 74 9.77 -5.17 -3.71
N CYS A 75 8.67 -4.97 -2.99
CA CYS A 75 7.53 -4.15 -3.37
C CYS A 75 7.53 -2.78 -2.68
N ALA A 76 8.42 -2.56 -1.70
CA ALA A 76 8.42 -1.35 -0.89
C ALA A 76 8.62 -0.04 -1.67
N PRO A 77 9.52 0.09 -2.66
CA PRO A 77 9.66 1.34 -3.42
C PRO A 77 8.36 1.76 -4.11
N ASN A 78 7.65 0.78 -4.67
CA ASN A 78 6.36 0.95 -5.35
C ASN A 78 5.23 1.42 -4.42
N VAL A 79 5.42 1.33 -3.10
CA VAL A 79 4.46 1.82 -2.10
C VAL A 79 4.95 3.13 -1.47
N ILE A 80 6.23 3.21 -1.13
CA ILE A 80 6.81 4.39 -0.46
C ILE A 80 6.80 5.62 -1.37
N GLU A 81 7.21 5.49 -2.64
CA GLU A 81 7.32 6.63 -3.55
C GLU A 81 5.95 7.30 -3.78
N PRO A 82 4.86 6.58 -4.15
CA PRO A 82 3.55 7.21 -4.31
C PRO A 82 3.03 7.87 -3.03
N LEU A 83 3.29 7.29 -1.86
CA LEU A 83 2.85 7.86 -0.59
C LEU A 83 3.60 9.15 -0.25
N ILE A 84 4.90 9.20 -0.54
CA ILE A 84 5.69 10.43 -0.37
C ILE A 84 5.19 11.51 -1.34
N GLU A 85 4.89 11.16 -2.58
CA GLU A 85 4.32 12.12 -3.55
C GLU A 85 2.97 12.67 -3.10
N LYS A 86 2.09 11.81 -2.57
CA LYS A 86 0.74 12.21 -2.15
C LYS A 86 0.69 12.93 -0.80
N TYR A 87 1.41 12.42 0.19
CA TYR A 87 1.28 12.86 1.59
C TYR A 87 2.50 13.64 2.09
N GLY A 88 3.60 13.65 1.34
CA GLY A 88 4.85 14.32 1.73
C GLY A 88 5.74 13.47 2.63
N PHE A 89 7.05 13.68 2.50
CA PHE A 89 8.10 12.94 3.22
C PHE A 89 7.95 12.99 4.75
N ASP A 90 7.42 14.08 5.29
CA ASP A 90 7.21 14.23 6.74
C ASP A 90 6.14 13.28 7.29
N ASN A 91 5.18 12.89 6.47
CA ASN A 91 4.04 12.06 6.86
C ASN A 91 4.26 10.56 6.61
N VAL A 92 5.34 10.17 5.94
CA VAL A 92 5.66 8.77 5.66
C VAL A 92 6.90 8.37 6.45
N LYS A 93 6.77 7.34 7.27
CA LYS A 93 7.88 6.72 8.03
C LYS A 93 7.86 5.22 7.77
N TRP A 94 9.02 4.58 7.71
CA TRP A 94 9.09 3.13 7.57
C TRP A 94 10.09 2.51 8.54
N LEU A 95 9.78 1.29 8.96
CA LEU A 95 10.63 0.45 9.79
C LEU A 95 11.05 -0.76 8.98
N LEU A 96 12.37 -0.98 8.92
CA LEU A 96 12.95 -2.21 8.41
C LEU A 96 12.91 -3.25 9.52
N VAL A 97 12.20 -4.35 9.31
CA VAL A 97 12.14 -5.46 10.26
C VAL A 97 12.95 -6.61 9.66
N ASN A 98 14.06 -6.95 10.34
CA ASN A 98 14.94 -8.07 9.99
C ASN A 98 14.24 -9.42 10.23
#